data_AF-C0GFC4-F1
#
_entry.id   AF-C0GFC4-F1
#
_cell.length_a   1.000
_cell.length_b   1.000
_cell.length_c   1.000
_cell.angle_alpha   90.00
_cell.angle_beta   90.00
_cell.angle_gamma   90.00
#
_symmetry.space_group_name_H-M   'P 1'
#
loop_
_entity.id
_entity.type
_entity.pdbx_description
1 polymer ?
#
loop_
_entity_poly.entity_id
_entity_poly.type
_entity_poly.pdbx_seq_one_letter_code
_entity_poly.pdbx_strand_id
1 'polypeptide(L)'
;MLDISHHIVSRKHLGTPKTYRETLELLEQNGIIDKEHLPTFINMVKFRNRAVHLYDEIAEEEIYKIIQNHLTDCDKFIAAIVQHCMNEQ
;
A
#
# COMPACT_ATOMS: atom_id res chain seq x y z
N MET A 1 -3.62 5.09 -1.31
CA MET A 1 -2.35 4.33 -1.29
C MET A 1 -1.63 4.44 -2.63
N LEU A 2 -2.10 3.77 -3.69
CA LEU A 2 -1.36 3.67 -4.97
C LEU A 2 -1.02 5.02 -5.61
N ASP A 3 -1.94 5.98 -5.66
CA ASP A 3 -1.66 7.28 -6.28
C ASP A 3 -0.59 8.06 -5.51
N ILE A 4 -0.64 8.01 -4.18
CA ILE A 4 0.39 8.59 -3.30
C ILE A 4 1.73 7.88 -3.54
N SER A 5 1.74 6.54 -3.58
CA SER A 5 2.95 5.76 -3.82
C SER A 5 3.59 6.10 -5.17
N HIS A 6 2.80 6.16 -6.25
CA HIS A 6 3.30 6.57 -7.57
C HIS A 6 3.77 8.02 -7.58
N HIS A 7 3.05 8.92 -6.91
CA HIS A 7 3.46 10.32 -6.79
C HIS A 7 4.85 10.42 -6.16
N ILE A 8 5.09 9.72 -5.05
CA ILE A 8 6.37 9.71 -4.35
C ILE A 8 7.47 9.12 -5.23
N VAL A 9 7.24 7.95 -5.84
CA VAL A 9 8.19 7.30 -6.77
C VAL A 9 8.58 8.24 -7.91
N SER A 10 7.61 8.93 -8.50
CA SER A 10 7.85 9.90 -9.57
C SER A 10 8.62 11.12 -9.08
N ARG A 11 8.18 11.75 -7.99
CA ARG A 11 8.82 12.95 -7.41
C ARG A 11 10.27 12.72 -7.01
N LYS A 12 10.57 11.53 -6.49
CA LYS A 12 11.90 11.15 -6.01
C LYS A 12 12.75 10.43 -7.05
N HIS A 13 12.23 10.24 -8.27
CA HIS A 13 12.93 9.55 -9.35
C HIS A 13 13.42 8.13 -8.97
N LEU A 14 12.61 7.39 -8.19
CA LEU A 14 13.00 6.08 -7.63
C LEU A 14 13.01 4.96 -8.68
N GLY A 15 12.46 5.20 -9.87
CA GLY A 15 12.37 4.23 -10.95
C GLY A 15 11.04 4.31 -11.68
N THR A 16 10.82 3.39 -12.62
CA THR A 16 9.56 3.26 -13.37
C THR A 16 8.93 1.91 -13.07
N PRO A 17 8.04 1.82 -12.06
CA PRO A 17 7.39 0.57 -11.72
C PRO A 17 6.41 0.16 -12.83
N LYS A 18 6.40 -1.12 -13.18
CA LYS A 18 5.46 -1.72 -14.14
C LYS A 18 4.22 -2.28 -13.47
N THR A 19 4.29 -2.51 -12.15
CA THR A 19 3.19 -3.07 -11.37
C THR A 19 3.00 -2.29 -10.07
N TYR A 20 1.80 -2.41 -9.49
CA TYR A 20 1.54 -1.85 -8.17
C TYR A 20 2.41 -2.48 -7.07
N ARG A 21 2.79 -3.75 -7.22
CA ARG A 21 3.75 -4.42 -6.32
C ARG A 21 5.10 -3.74 -6.40
N GLU A 22 5.64 -3.57 -7.61
CA GLU A 22 6.92 -2.91 -7.83
C GLU A 22 6.92 -1.48 -7.27
N THR A 23 5.78 -0.78 -7.34
CA THR A 23 5.65 0.56 -6.74
C THR A 23 5.87 0.51 -5.23
N LEU A 24 5.30 -0.47 -4.53
CA LEU A 24 5.49 -0.64 -3.08
C LEU A 24 6.90 -1.12 -2.74
N GLU A 25 7.48 -2.01 -3.56
CA GLU A 25 8.87 -2.46 -3.40
C GLU A 25 9.86 -1.30 -3.55
N LEU A 26 9.64 -0.37 -4.49
CA LEU A 26 10.46 0.83 -4.63
C LEU A 26 10.37 1.74 -3.39
N LEU A 27 9.19 1.83 -2.74
CA LEU A 27 9.08 2.58 -1.49
C LEU A 27 9.87 1.91 -0.35
N GLU A 28 9.81 0.59 -0.25
CA GLU A 28 10.54 -0.17 0.79
C GLU A 28 12.06 -0.08 0.60
N GLN A 29 12.53 -0.30 -0.63
CA GLN A 29 13.95 -0.24 -0.97
C GLN A 29 14.58 1.14 -0.69
N ASN A 30 13.77 2.20 -0.68
CA ASN A 30 14.20 3.56 -0.39
C ASN A 30 13.87 4.00 1.06
N GLY A 31 13.47 3.07 1.94
CA GLY A 31 13.23 3.33 3.36
C GLY A 31 12.01 4.23 3.64
N ILE A 32 11.07 4.33 2.70
CA ILE A 32 9.83 5.12 2.86
C ILE A 32 8.77 4.31 3.62
N ILE A 33 8.79 3.00 3.44
CA ILE A 33 8.00 2.05 4.23
C ILE A 33 8.92 0.98 4.79
N ASP A 34 8.59 0.49 5.99
CA ASP A 34 9.37 -0.58 6.59
C ASP A 34 9.10 -1.92 5.88
N LYS A 35 10.15 -2.74 5.81
CA LYS A 35 10.11 -4.08 5.20
C LYS A 35 9.03 -4.98 5.79
N GLU A 36 8.74 -4.81 7.09
CA GLU A 36 7.69 -5.56 7.78
C GLU A 36 6.27 -5.21 7.30
N HIS A 37 6.04 -4.02 6.76
CA HIS A 37 4.74 -3.58 6.26
C HIS A 37 4.50 -3.92 4.79
N LEU A 38 5.56 -4.16 4.02
CA LEU A 38 5.47 -4.44 2.58
C LEU A 38 4.53 -5.61 2.24
N PRO A 39 4.56 -6.78 2.93
CA PRO A 39 3.63 -7.87 2.63
C PRO A 39 2.16 -7.48 2.84
N THR A 40 1.87 -6.72 3.91
CA THR A 40 0.53 -6.25 4.23
C THR A 40 0.02 -5.29 3.16
N PHE A 41 0.83 -4.30 2.76
CA PHE A 41 0.43 -3.34 1.73
C PHE A 41 0.23 -3.99 0.36
N ILE A 42 1.05 -4.99 0.00
CA ILE A 42 0.83 -5.79 -1.21
C ILE A 42 -0.52 -6.52 -1.14
N ASN A 43 -0.88 -7.08 0.01
CA ASN A 43 -2.18 -7.75 0.19
C ASN A 43 -3.36 -6.77 0.12
N MET A 44 -3.22 -5.56 0.66
CA MET A 44 -4.23 -4.50 0.54
C MET A 44 -4.48 -4.14 -0.94
N VAL A 45 -3.42 -4.00 -1.73
CA VAL A 45 -3.53 -3.74 -3.18
C VAL A 45 -4.21 -4.90 -3.91
N LYS A 46 -3.84 -6.15 -3.59
CA LYS A 46 -4.48 -7.34 -4.18
C LYS A 46 -5.97 -7.40 -3.84
N PHE A 47 -6.32 -7.15 -2.58
CA PHE A 47 -7.71 -7.13 -2.13
C PHE A 47 -8.49 -6.05 -2.86
N ARG A 48 -7.96 -4.82 -2.96
CA ARG A 48 -8.58 -3.73 -3.74
C ARG A 48 -8.83 -4.13 -5.19
N ASN A 49 -7.90 -4.84 -5.83
CA ASN A 49 -8.08 -5.29 -7.21
C ASN A 49 -9.17 -6.37 -7.33
N ARG A 50 -9.21 -7.33 -6.39
CA ARG A 50 -10.29 -8.33 -6.32
C ARG A 50 -11.64 -7.64 -6.09
N ALA A 51 -11.72 -6.68 -5.16
CA ALA A 51 -12.95 -5.97 -4.81
C ALA A 51 -13.54 -5.15 -5.95
N VAL A 52 -12.75 -4.79 -6.97
CA VAL A 52 -13.24 -4.09 -8.16
C VAL A 52 -13.60 -5.06 -9.28
N HIS A 53 -12.82 -6.12 -9.48
CA HIS A 53 -12.92 -6.99 -10.66
C HIS A 53 -13.66 -8.31 -10.43
N LEU A 54 -13.70 -8.80 -9.19
CA LEU A 54 -14.20 -10.11 -8.78
C LEU A 54 -15.08 -9.95 -7.52
N TYR A 55 -15.83 -8.86 -7.43
CA TYR A 55 -16.57 -8.50 -6.22
C TYR A 55 -17.64 -9.54 -5.86
N ASP A 56 -18.19 -10.22 -6.87
CA ASP A 56 -19.15 -11.31 -6.77
C ASP A 56 -18.54 -12.63 -6.25
N GLU A 57 -17.21 -12.76 -6.29
CA GLU A 57 -16.48 -13.90 -5.76
C GLU A 57 -15.94 -13.67 -4.33
N ILE A 58 -16.13 -12.48 -3.76
CA ILE A 58 -15.66 -12.16 -2.41
C ILE A 58 -16.72 -12.57 -1.38
N ALA A 59 -16.34 -13.46 -0.47
CA ALA A 59 -17.18 -13.88 0.63
C ALA A 59 -17.45 -12.74 1.61
N GLU A 60 -18.69 -12.58 2.07
CA GLU A 60 -19.08 -11.54 3.03
C GLU A 60 -18.27 -11.64 4.34
N GLU A 61 -17.96 -12.87 4.79
CA GLU A 61 -17.15 -13.11 5.98
C GLU A 61 -15.71 -12.62 5.83
N GLU A 62 -15.15 -12.63 4.61
CA GLU A 62 -13.83 -12.06 4.31
C GLU A 62 -13.86 -10.54 4.51
N ILE A 63 -14.88 -9.87 3.94
CA ILE A 63 -15.06 -8.41 4.07
C ILE A 63 -15.25 -8.03 5.53
N TYR A 64 -16.11 -8.74 6.26
CA TYR A 64 -16.36 -8.49 7.67
C TYR A 64 -15.07 -8.57 8.50
N LYS A 65 -14.25 -9.62 8.28
CA LYS A 65 -12.97 -9.77 8.98
C LYS A 65 -11.99 -8.64 8.65
N ILE A 66 -11.93 -8.19 7.40
CA ILE A 66 -11.06 -7.07 6.98
C ILE A 66 -11.48 -5.78 7.68
N ILE A 67 -12.77 -5.47 7.69
CA ILE A 67 -13.29 -4.28 8.35
C ILE A 67 -13.03 -4.33 9.86
N GLN A 68 -13.16 -5.48 10.51
CA GLN A 68 -12.95 -5.59 11.96
C GLN A 68 -11.46 -5.56 12.37
N ASN A 69 -10.57 -6.16 11.57
CA ASN A 69 -9.21 -6.45 12.02
C ASN A 69 -8.11 -5.69 11.27
N HIS A 70 -8.39 -5.16 10.07
CA HIS A 70 -7.36 -4.68 9.15
C HIS A 70 -7.51 -3.21 8.74
N LEU A 71 -8.51 -2.47 9.25
CA LEU A 71 -8.63 -1.03 8.98
C LEU A 71 -7.41 -0.23 9.45
N THR A 72 -6.77 -0.66 10.54
CA THR A 72 -5.55 -0.01 11.07
C THR A 72 -4.35 -0.11 10.14
N ASP A 73 -4.36 -1.01 9.15
CA ASP A 73 -3.29 -1.11 8.16
C ASP A 73 -3.28 0.12 7.22
N CYS A 74 -4.43 0.79 7.03
CA CYS A 74 -4.49 2.10 6.37
C CYS A 74 -3.77 3.17 7.18
N ASP A 75 -3.96 3.19 8.51
CA ASP A 75 -3.33 4.16 9.40
C ASP A 75 -1.82 3.97 9.42
N LYS A 76 -1.34 2.72 9.45
CA LYS A 76 0.09 2.39 9.34
C LYS A 76 0.70 2.92 8.05
N PHE A 77 -0.01 2.76 6.92
CA PHE A 77 0.45 3.32 5.64
C PHE A 77 0.55 4.85 5.70
N ILE A 78 -0.47 5.53 6.21
CA ILE A 78 -0.48 7.00 6.33
C ILE A 78 0.67 7.46 7.23
N ALA A 79 0.84 6.82 8.39
CA ALA A 79 1.90 7.14 9.33
C ALA A 79 3.30 7.00 8.70
N ALA A 80 3.57 5.92 7.98
CA ALA A 80 4.84 5.72 7.28
C ALA A 80 5.14 6.84 6.28
N ILE A 81 4.15 7.23 5.44
CA ILE A 81 4.33 8.30 4.47
C ILE A 81 4.54 9.66 5.17
N VAL A 82 3.75 9.98 6.19
CA VAL A 82 3.86 11.26 6.93
C VAL A 82 5.21 11.36 7.62
N GLN A 83 5.65 10.30 8.30
CA GLN A 83 6.95 10.24 8.97
C GLN A 83 8.08 10.45 7.96
N HIS A 84 8.00 9.80 6.80
CA HIS A 84 8.97 10.03 5.74
C HIS A 84 9.00 11.49 5.30
N CYS A 85 7.84 12.10 4.98
CA CYS A 85 7.77 13.49 4.54
C CYS A 85 8.25 14.50 5.60
N MET A 86 8.08 14.21 6.89
CA MET A 86 8.59 15.06 7.98
C MET A 86 10.11 14.98 8.13
N ASN A 87 10.70 13.82 7.86
CA ASN A 87 12.15 13.61 7.95
C ASN A 87 12.91 14.20 6.75
N GLU A 88 12.21 14.69 5.71
CA GLU A 88 12.81 15.33 4.53
C GLU A 88 12.97 16.86 4.65
N GLN A 89 12.56 17.45 5.78
CA GLN A 89 12.74 18.88 6.11
C GLN A 89 14.03 19.12 6.88
#